data_AF-A0AAU1V856-F1
#
_entry.id   AF-A0AAU1V856-F1
#
_cell.length_a   1.000
_cell.length_b   1.000
_cell.length_c   1.000
_cell.angle_alpha   90.00
_cell.angle_beta   90.00
_cell.angle_gamma   90.00
#
_symmetry.space_group_name_H-M   'P 1'
#
loop_
_entity.id
_entity.type
_entity.pdbx_description
1 polymer ?
#
loop_
_entity_poly.entity_id
_entity_poly.type
_entity_poly.pdbx_seq_one_letter_code
_entity_poly.pdbx_strand_id
1 'polypeptide(L)'
;MVVGSPATVADELERWVEEADIDGFNLAYATTPGTFVDLVVPELRSRGRVPAPSGGATLRERLHDAAGSPRVRDDHPAARHRELAIRERESAGAHQLS
;
A
#
# COMPACT_ATOMS: atom_id res chain seq x y z
N MET A 1 20.88 -3.23 6.47
CA MET A 1 21.36 -2.25 5.48
C MET A 1 22.11 -3.01 4.41
N VAL A 2 21.60 -3.03 3.17
CA VAL A 2 22.24 -3.70 2.03
C VAL A 2 23.05 -2.65 1.27
N VAL A 3 24.29 -2.99 0.89
CA VAL A 3 25.18 -2.10 0.15
C VAL A 3 25.80 -2.89 -1.00
N GLY A 4 25.69 -2.37 -2.22
CA GLY A 4 26.18 -3.07 -3.40
C GLY A 4 25.69 -2.43 -4.70
N SER A 5 25.83 -3.17 -5.79
CA SER A 5 25.27 -2.80 -7.10
C SER A 5 23.73 -2.85 -7.08
N PRO A 6 23.04 -2.25 -8.06
CA PRO A 6 21.58 -2.34 -8.15
C PRO A 6 21.07 -3.78 -8.20
N ALA A 7 21.77 -4.66 -8.93
CA ALA A 7 21.47 -6.09 -8.98
C ALA A 7 21.61 -6.75 -7.60
N THR A 8 22.71 -6.48 -6.90
CA THR A 8 22.94 -7.01 -5.53
C THR A 8 21.85 -6.59 -4.56
N VAL A 9 21.42 -5.33 -4.64
CA VAL A 9 20.33 -4.83 -3.79
C VAL A 9 19.02 -5.51 -4.18
N ALA A 10 18.71 -5.65 -5.46
CA ALA A 10 17.50 -6.32 -5.92
C ALA A 10 17.46 -7.80 -5.50
N ASP A 11 18.57 -8.53 -5.62
CA ASP A 11 18.69 -9.93 -5.20
C ASP A 11 18.35 -10.10 -3.71
N GLU A 12 18.88 -9.21 -2.86
CA GLU A 12 18.60 -9.25 -1.42
C GLU A 12 17.15 -8.90 -1.08
N LEU A 13 16.55 -7.93 -1.79
CA LEU A 13 15.14 -7.59 -1.60
C LEU A 13 14.24 -8.76 -2.01
N GLU A 14 14.53 -9.44 -3.12
CA GLU A 14 13.80 -10.64 -3.54
C GLU A 14 13.95 -11.77 -2.54
N ARG A 15 15.17 -12.02 -2.06
CA ARG A 15 15.44 -13.01 -1.03
C ARG A 15 14.60 -12.77 0.23
N TRP A 16 14.49 -11.52 0.69
CA TRP A 16 13.66 -11.21 1.85
C TRP A 16 12.17 -11.42 1.61
N VAL A 17 11.66 -11.09 0.42
CA VAL A 17 10.27 -11.39 0.05
C VAL A 17 10.03 -12.90 0.08
N GLU A 18 10.95 -13.69 -0.48
CA GLU A 18 10.81 -15.15 -0.58
C GLU A 18 11.01 -15.88 0.75
N GLU A 19 11.96 -15.46 1.58
CA GLU A 19 12.29 -16.13 2.84
C GLU A 19 11.40 -15.66 4.01
N ALA A 20 10.98 -14.39 4.01
CA ALA A 20 10.26 -13.79 5.14
C ALA A 20 8.78 -13.49 4.86
N ASP A 21 8.28 -13.79 3.66
CA ASP A 21 6.88 -13.59 3.25
C ASP A 21 6.38 -12.16 3.50
N ILE A 22 7.19 -11.18 3.12
CA ILE A 22 6.87 -9.75 3.27
C ILE A 22 6.31 -9.17 1.98
N ASP A 23 5.26 -8.35 2.10
CA ASP A 23 4.57 -7.75 0.94
C ASP A 23 5.26 -6.48 0.39
N GLY A 24 6.23 -5.92 1.13
CA GLY A 24 6.90 -4.70 0.72
C GLY A 24 7.83 -4.10 1.76
N PHE A 25 8.41 -2.95 1.40
CA PHE A 25 9.47 -2.31 2.17
C PHE A 25 9.15 -0.86 2.52
N ASN A 26 9.45 -0.49 3.76
CA ASN A 26 9.62 0.91 4.15
C ASN A 26 11.11 1.26 4.00
N LEU A 27 11.43 2.08 3.00
CA LEU A 27 12.82 2.43 2.70
C LEU A 27 13.28 3.62 3.54
N ALA A 28 14.26 3.37 4.42
CA ALA A 28 14.96 4.42 5.15
C ALA A 28 16.15 4.93 4.31
N TYR A 29 16.33 6.25 4.22
CA TYR A 29 17.37 6.87 3.40
C TYR A 29 18.61 7.20 4.23
N ALA A 30 19.79 6.81 3.74
CA ALA A 30 21.06 7.29 4.26
C ALA A 30 21.42 8.68 3.70
N THR A 31 20.99 9.01 2.46
CA THR A 31 21.16 10.31 1.81
C THR A 31 19.93 10.66 0.95
N THR A 32 19.59 11.95 0.84
CA THR A 32 18.43 12.44 0.06
C THR A 32 18.72 13.75 -0.70
N PRO A 33 18.42 13.83 -2.01
CA PRO A 33 18.03 12.72 -2.88
C PRO A 33 19.21 11.74 -3.08
N GLY A 34 18.94 10.45 -3.01
CA GLY A 34 19.92 9.37 -3.22
C GLY A 34 19.64 8.59 -4.50
N THR A 35 20.48 7.62 -4.84
CA THR A 35 20.45 6.89 -6.13
C THR A 35 19.46 5.71 -6.18
N PHE A 36 18.76 5.40 -5.09
CA PHE A 36 17.89 4.20 -5.02
C PHE A 36 16.82 4.21 -6.12
N VAL A 37 16.12 5.34 -6.29
CA VAL A 37 15.03 5.48 -7.27
C VAL A 37 15.56 5.33 -8.69
N ASP A 38 16.74 5.89 -8.98
CA ASP A 38 17.27 5.94 -10.34
C ASP A 38 17.92 4.62 -10.77
N LEU A 39 18.45 3.84 -9.82
CA LEU A 39 19.21 2.62 -10.14
C LEU A 39 18.48 1.32 -9.78
N VAL A 40 17.86 1.25 -8.60
CA VAL A 40 17.27 -0.01 -8.08
C VAL A 40 15.84 -0.21 -8.59
N VAL A 41 15.04 0.85 -8.70
CA VAL A 41 13.66 0.73 -9.18
C VAL A 41 13.59 0.20 -10.62
N PRO A 42 14.42 0.64 -11.59
CA PRO A 42 14.44 0.04 -12.92
C PRO A 42 14.79 -1.45 -12.92
N GLU A 43 15.72 -1.87 -12.07
CA GLU A 43 16.10 -3.27 -11.90
C GLU A 43 14.94 -4.11 -11.35
N LEU A 44 14.27 -3.64 -10.29
CA LEU A 44 13.10 -4.36 -9.75
C LEU A 44 11.92 -4.39 -10.73
N ARG A 45 11.75 -3.37 -11.58
CA ARG A 45 10.75 -3.37 -12.66
C ARG A 45 11.07 -4.39 -13.74
N SER A 46 12.34 -4.51 -14.17
CA SER A 46 12.73 -5.49 -15.18
C SER A 46 12.48 -6.93 -14.72
N ARG A 47 12.56 -7.17 -13.40
CA ARG A 47 12.24 -8.44 -12.73
C ARG A 47 10.75 -8.64 -12.41
N GLY A 48 9.89 -7.68 -12.72
CA GLY A 48 8.44 -7.78 -12.43
C GLY A 48 8.07 -7.62 -10.95
N ARG A 49 8.99 -7.13 -10.10
CA ARG A 49 8.75 -6.92 -8.66
C ARG A 49 8.13 -5.57 -8.32
N VAL A 50 8.14 -4.63 -9.26
CA VAL A 50 7.47 -3.33 -9.13
C VAL A 50 6.32 -3.30 -10.14
N PRO A 51 5.08 -3.53 -9.71
CA PRO A 51 3.93 -3.51 -10.60
C PRO A 51 3.69 -2.10 -11.17
N ALA A 52 3.14 -2.04 -12.38
CA ALA A 52 2.59 -0.80 -12.90
C ALA A 52 1.44 -0.33 -11.99
N PRO A 53 1.20 0.99 -11.86
CA PRO A 53 0.05 1.49 -11.14
C PRO A 53 -1.21 0.84 -11.71
N SER A 54 -1.86 -0.01 -10.91
CA SER A 54 -3.03 -0.78 -11.31
C SER A 54 -4.09 -0.68 -10.22
N GLY A 55 -5.34 -0.55 -10.66
CA GLY A 55 -6.55 -0.63 -9.82
C GLY A 55 -6.80 0.54 -8.86
N GLY A 56 -8.03 1.04 -8.82
CA GLY A 56 -8.56 1.86 -7.72
C GLY A 56 -8.05 3.31 -7.61
N ALA A 57 -8.93 4.20 -7.17
CA ALA A 57 -8.60 5.61 -6.96
C ALA A 57 -7.81 5.83 -5.66
N THR A 58 -8.05 5.01 -4.65
CA THR A 58 -7.52 5.17 -3.28
C THR A 58 -6.31 4.28 -3.01
N LEU A 59 -5.52 4.65 -2.00
CA LEU A 59 -4.40 3.83 -1.53
C LEU A 59 -4.85 2.43 -1.09
N ARG A 60 -6.02 2.32 -0.45
CA ARG A 60 -6.53 1.03 0.05
C ARG A 60 -6.84 0.06 -1.07
N GLU A 61 -7.46 0.55 -2.14
CA GLU A 61 -7.76 -0.27 -3.31
C GLU A 61 -6.47 -0.78 -3.96
N ARG A 62 -5.46 0.09 -4.12
CA ARG A 62 -4.15 -0.31 -4.66
C ARG A 62 -3.40 -1.30 -3.77
N LEU A 63 -3.42 -1.10 -2.45
CA LEU A 63 -2.69 -1.94 -1.50
C LEU A 63 -3.30 -3.33 -1.33
N HIS A 64 -4.61 -3.48 -1.55
CA HIS A 64 -5.31 -4.75 -1.42
C HIS A 64 -5.77 -5.35 -2.74
N ASP A 65 -5.35 -4.77 -3.87
CA ASP A 65 -5.82 -5.13 -5.21
C ASP A 65 -7.35 -5.31 -5.29
N ALA A 66 -8.07 -4.40 -4.64
CA ALA A 66 -9.51 -4.50 -4.38
C ALA A 66 -10.23 -3.28 -4.97
N ALA A 67 -10.20 -3.14 -6.29
CA ALA A 67 -10.86 -2.03 -6.99
C ALA A 67 -12.35 -1.95 -6.63
N GLY A 68 -12.84 -0.74 -6.34
CA GLY A 68 -14.22 -0.53 -5.90
C GLY A 68 -14.43 -0.73 -4.39
N SER A 69 -13.38 -1.08 -3.63
CA SER A 69 -13.42 -1.23 -2.17
C SER A 69 -12.56 -0.18 -1.46
N PRO A 70 -12.96 1.12 -1.49
CA PRO A 70 -12.17 2.20 -0.88
C PRO A 70 -12.20 2.18 0.66
N ARG A 71 -13.10 1.40 1.25
CA ARG A 71 -13.31 1.27 2.71
C ARG A 71 -12.70 -0.01 3.24
N VAL A 72 -12.56 -0.09 4.56
CA VAL A 72 -12.11 -1.32 5.23
C VAL A 72 -13.04 -2.50 4.92
N ARG A 73 -12.45 -3.69 4.85
CA ARG A 73 -13.18 -4.96 4.69
C ARG A 73 -14.12 -5.22 5.87
N ASP A 74 -15.11 -6.07 5.68
CA ASP A 74 -16.14 -6.32 6.70
C ASP A 74 -15.62 -7.08 7.94
N ASP A 75 -14.48 -7.77 7.82
CA ASP A 75 -13.78 -8.42 8.93
C ASP A 75 -12.90 -7.45 9.76
N HIS A 76 -12.65 -6.25 9.26
CA HIS A 76 -11.85 -5.25 9.97
C HIS A 76 -12.65 -4.68 11.17
N PRO A 77 -12.06 -4.53 12.37
CA PRO A 77 -12.78 -4.03 13.55
C PRO A 77 -13.53 -2.71 13.34
N ALA A 78 -12.94 -1.79 12.57
CA ALA A 78 -13.57 -0.52 12.22
C ALA A 78 -14.86 -0.63 11.38
N ALA A 79 -15.10 -1.75 10.69
CA ALA A 79 -16.32 -1.97 9.92
C ALA A 79 -17.58 -1.94 10.81
N ARG A 80 -17.45 -2.36 12.08
CA ARG A 80 -18.54 -2.36 13.07
C ARG A 80 -19.10 -0.96 13.36
N HIS A 81 -18.31 0.08 13.15
CA HIS A 81 -18.71 1.46 13.39
C HIS A 81 -19.30 2.16 12.15
N ARG A 82 -19.31 1.48 10.99
CA ARG A 82 -19.86 2.02 9.74
C ARG A 82 -21.36 2.25 9.83
N GLU A 83 -22.09 1.30 10.41
CA GLU A 83 -23.54 1.39 10.55
C GLU A 83 -23.96 2.43 11.59
N LEU A 84 -23.21 2.57 12.68
CA LEU A 84 -23.45 3.60 13.69
C LEU A 84 -23.32 5.00 13.07
N ALA A 85 -22.25 5.25 12.32
CA ALA A 85 -22.02 6.52 11.65
C ALA A 85 -23.03 6.84 10.53
N ILE A 86 -23.68 5.83 9.95
CA ILE A 86 -24.79 6.02 8.98
C ILE A 86 -26.06 6.41 9.72
N ARG A 87 -26.43 5.65 10.77
CA ARG A 87 -27.64 5.91 11.57
C ARG A 87 -27.63 7.26 12.26
N GLU A 88 -26.47 7.70 12.75
CA GLU A 88 -26.30 9.04 13.36
C GLU A 88 -26.51 10.16 12.34
N ARG A 89 -26.01 10.00 11.10
CA ARG A 89 -26.21 11.00 10.03
C ARG A 89 -27.67 11.06 9.57
N GLU A 90 -28.34 9.92 9.46
CA GLU A 90 -29.76 9.85 9.13
C GLU A 90 -30.63 10.49 10.23
N SER A 91 -30.31 10.23 11.49
CA SER A 91 -31.01 10.82 12.64
C SER A 91 -30.78 12.33 12.76
N ALA A 92 -29.56 12.81 12.50
CA ALA A 92 -29.23 14.23 12.49
C ALA A 92 -29.89 14.99 11.31
N GLY A 93 -29.96 14.37 10.13
CA GLY A 93 -30.65 14.93 8.97
C GLY A 93 -32.17 15.03 9.14
N ALA A 94 -32.78 14.08 9.85
CA ALA A 94 -34.21 14.10 10.16
C ALA A 94 -34.61 15.24 11.12
N HIS A 95 -33.69 15.70 11.97
CA HIS A 95 -33.92 16.83 12.89
C HIS A 95 -33.86 18.21 12.22
N GLN A 96 -33.36 18.31 10.99
CA GLN A 96 -33.17 19.59 10.29
C GLN A 96 -34.28 19.91 9.28
N LEU A 97 -35.27 19.02 9.14
CA LEU A 97 -36.45 19.15 8.26
C LEU A 97 -37.78 19.21 9.05
N SER A 98 -37.70 19.38 10.38
CA SER A 98 -38.82 19.63 11.30
C SER A 98 -38.79 21.08 11.78
#